data_AF-A0A812R9R2-F1
#
_entry.id   AF-A0A812R9R2-F1
#
_cell.length_a   1.000
_cell.length_b   1.000
_cell.length_c   1.000
_cell.angle_alpha   90.00
_cell.angle_beta   90.00
_cell.angle_gamma   90.00
#
_symmetry.space_group_name_H-M   'P 1'
#
loop_
_entity.id
_entity.type
_entity.pdbx_description
1 polymer ?
#
loop_
_entity_poly.entity_id
_entity_poly.type
_entity_poly.pdbx_seq_one_letter_code
_entity_poly.pdbx_strand_id
1 'polypeptide(L)'
;MSEKFEPPVDAGDCSYLFEVRQLADRYQQKDLMIQAEKELMKLLSPENVLEFLAHVVGSGCQLEAACLDMISENNCKMLKERKEELKQIVEQNTELTKVLMCLLAS
;
A
#
# COMPACT_ATOMS: atom_id res chain seq x y z
N MET A 1 -22.17 -2.84 -21.91
CA MET A 1 -20.83 -2.95 -22.52
C MET A 1 -19.85 -2.91 -21.37
N SER A 2 -19.07 -3.96 -21.15
CA SER A 2 -18.04 -3.95 -20.11
C SER A 2 -16.87 -3.14 -20.62
N GLU A 3 -16.81 -1.87 -20.23
CA GLU A 3 -15.63 -1.04 -20.38
C GLU A 3 -14.51 -1.73 -19.59
N LYS A 4 -13.64 -2.43 -20.31
CA LYS A 4 -12.46 -3.07 -19.71
C LYS A 4 -11.58 -1.95 -19.20
N PHE A 5 -11.28 -2.00 -17.90
CA PHE A 5 -10.23 -1.18 -17.32
C PHE A 5 -8.91 -1.58 -17.99
N GLU A 6 -8.46 -0.76 -18.94
CA GLU A 6 -7.14 -0.88 -19.56
C GLU A 6 -6.21 0.09 -18.81
N PRO A 7 -5.32 -0.41 -17.95
CA PRO A 7 -4.35 0.45 -17.28
C PRO A 7 -3.42 1.08 -18.33
N PRO A 8 -2.94 2.31 -18.11
CA PRO A 8 -2.00 2.98 -19.01
C PRO A 8 -0.72 2.13 -19.20
N VAL A 9 -0.17 2.19 -20.41
CA VAL A 9 0.94 1.36 -20.91
C VAL A 9 2.26 1.60 -20.15
N ASP A 10 2.34 2.69 -19.38
CA ASP A 10 3.35 2.87 -18.36
C ASP A 10 2.91 2.16 -17.08
N ALA A 11 3.35 0.91 -16.91
CA ALA A 11 3.19 0.06 -15.72
C ALA A 11 3.87 0.62 -14.45
N GLY A 12 4.05 1.95 -14.33
CA GLY A 12 4.91 2.60 -13.36
C GLY A 12 4.21 3.56 -12.39
N ASP A 13 3.02 4.06 -12.68
CA ASP A 13 2.39 5.05 -11.78
C ASP A 13 1.53 4.37 -10.72
N CYS A 14 2.19 3.86 -9.68
CA CYS A 14 1.53 3.42 -8.45
C CYS A 14 0.56 4.50 -7.94
N SER A 15 0.92 5.78 -8.12
CA SER A 15 0.09 6.96 -7.87
C SER A 15 -1.28 6.89 -8.55
N TYR A 16 -1.34 6.57 -9.84
CA TYR A 16 -2.59 6.45 -10.59
C TYR A 16 -3.47 5.33 -10.03
N LEU A 17 -2.89 4.17 -9.74
CA LEU A 17 -3.64 3.05 -9.17
C LEU A 17 -4.16 3.35 -7.76
N PHE A 18 -3.40 4.09 -6.94
CA PHE A 18 -3.88 4.57 -5.64
C PHE A 18 -5.03 5.58 -5.78
N GLU A 19 -4.97 6.49 -6.75
CA GLU A 19 -6.08 7.42 -7.04
C GLU A 19 -7.32 6.67 -7.51
N VAL A 20 -7.17 5.72 -8.45
CA VAL A 20 -8.28 4.88 -8.93
C VAL A 20 -8.88 4.11 -7.77
N ARG A 21 -8.06 3.52 -6.88
CA ARG A 21 -8.54 2.83 -5.69
C ARG A 21 -9.34 3.76 -4.77
N GLN A 22 -8.81 4.95 -4.45
CA GLN A 22 -9.51 5.91 -3.58
C GLN A 22 -10.83 6.38 -4.19
N LEU A 23 -10.86 6.64 -5.49
CA LEU A 23 -12.09 7.02 -6.19
C LEU A 23 -13.09 5.85 -6.21
N ALA A 24 -12.62 4.64 -6.49
CA ALA A 24 -13.45 3.44 -6.48
C ALA A 24 -14.07 3.19 -5.10
N ASP A 25 -13.30 3.35 -4.03
CA ASP A 25 -13.80 3.25 -2.65
C ASP A 25 -14.85 4.34 -2.36
N ARG A 26 -14.54 5.61 -2.69
CA ARG A 26 -15.45 6.75 -2.52
C ARG A 26 -16.79 6.57 -3.25
N TYR A 27 -16.78 6.00 -4.45
CA TYR A 27 -17.97 5.75 -5.25
C TYR A 27 -18.55 4.33 -5.07
N GLN A 28 -18.07 3.57 -4.09
CA GLN A 28 -18.52 2.20 -3.75
C GLN A 28 -18.43 1.20 -4.93
N GLN A 29 -17.50 1.44 -5.86
CA GLN A 29 -17.22 0.57 -7.00
C GLN A 29 -16.29 -0.56 -6.56
N LYS A 30 -16.83 -1.52 -5.80
CA LYS A 30 -16.07 -2.61 -5.18
C LYS A 30 -15.21 -3.41 -6.16
N ASP A 31 -15.74 -3.75 -7.34
CA ASP A 31 -14.99 -4.52 -8.33
C ASP A 31 -13.78 -3.74 -8.88
N LEU A 32 -13.94 -2.43 -9.08
CA LEU A 32 -12.86 -1.55 -9.54
C LEU A 32 -11.79 -1.36 -8.45
N MET A 33 -12.21 -1.21 -7.19
CA MET A 33 -11.31 -1.15 -6.05
C MET A 33 -10.48 -2.44 -5.92
N ILE A 34 -11.13 -3.60 -6.02
CA ILE A 34 -10.46 -4.91 -5.98
C ILE A 34 -9.49 -5.06 -7.16
N GLN A 35 -9.86 -4.60 -8.35
CA GLN A 35 -8.99 -4.66 -9.51
C GLN A 35 -7.76 -3.75 -9.35
N ALA A 36 -7.93 -2.52 -8.87
CA ALA A 36 -6.83 -1.62 -8.57
C ALA A 36 -5.90 -2.21 -7.49
N GLU A 37 -6.45 -2.80 -6.43
CA GLU A 37 -5.65 -3.49 -5.40
C GLU A 37 -4.88 -4.68 -5.96
N LYS A 38 -5.45 -5.45 -6.89
CA LYS A 38 -4.74 -6.56 -7.54
C LYS A 38 -3.58 -6.08 -8.40
N GLU A 39 -3.75 -4.98 -9.13
CA GLU A 39 -2.63 -4.42 -9.91
C GLU A 39 -1.55 -3.83 -8.99
N LEU A 40 -1.93 -3.13 -7.92
CA LEU A 40 -0.99 -2.66 -6.89
C LEU A 40 -0.24 -3.82 -6.23
N MET A 41 -0.90 -4.93 -5.91
CA MET A 41 -0.24 -6.12 -5.35
C MET A 41 0.84 -6.70 -6.27
N LYS A 42 0.69 -6.61 -7.60
CA LYS A 42 1.73 -7.06 -8.54
C LYS A 42 2.95 -6.13 -8.58
N LEU A 43 2.76 -4.86 -8.21
CA LEU A 43 3.80 -3.84 -8.15
C LEU A 43 4.46 -3.77 -6.76
N LEU A 44 3.87 -4.40 -5.75
CA LEU A 44 4.40 -4.45 -4.39
C LEU A 44 5.76 -5.16 -4.39
N SER A 45 6.76 -4.48 -3.86
CA SER A 45 8.13 -4.96 -3.73
C SER A 45 8.70 -4.58 -2.36
N PRO A 46 9.79 -5.24 -1.92
CA PRO A 46 10.51 -4.85 -0.70
C PRO A 46 10.98 -3.39 -0.72
N GLU A 47 11.10 -2.81 -1.93
CA GLU A 47 11.63 -1.47 -2.12
C GLU A 47 10.59 -0.36 -1.99
N ASN A 48 9.31 -0.67 -2.21
CA ASN A 48 8.22 0.31 -2.18
C ASN A 48 7.17 0.00 -1.09
N VAL A 49 7.35 -1.08 -0.32
CA VAL A 49 6.38 -1.52 0.69
C VAL A 49 6.03 -0.45 1.73
N LEU A 50 6.97 0.43 2.09
CA LEU A 50 6.74 1.48 3.08
C LEU A 50 5.85 2.59 2.53
N GLU A 51 6.10 3.02 1.29
CA GLU A 51 5.25 3.97 0.58
C GLU A 51 3.86 3.38 0.34
N PHE A 52 3.79 2.11 -0.07
CA PHE A 52 2.53 1.41 -0.26
C PHE A 52 1.72 1.33 1.02
N LEU A 53 2.36 0.94 2.13
CA LEU A 53 1.69 0.90 3.43
C LEU A 53 1.18 2.28 3.84
N ALA A 54 1.92 3.35 3.57
CA ALA A 54 1.49 4.72 3.86
C ALA A 54 0.20 5.12 3.15
N HIS A 55 -0.02 4.62 1.92
CA HIS A 55 -1.25 4.90 1.17
C HIS A 55 -2.46 4.09 1.63
N VAL A 56 -2.24 2.95 2.29
CA VAL A 56 -3.30 1.96 2.55
C VAL A 56 -3.50 1.66 4.03
N VAL A 57 -2.69 2.25 4.91
CA VAL A 57 -2.76 2.01 6.34
C VAL A 57 -4.15 2.37 6.89
N GLY A 58 -4.70 1.47 7.71
CA GLY A 58 -6.01 1.63 8.33
C GLY A 58 -7.18 1.42 7.37
N SER A 59 -6.94 1.02 6.13
CA SER A 59 -8.01 0.70 5.18
C SER A 59 -8.61 -0.70 5.37
N GLY A 60 -7.90 -1.59 6.07
CA GLY A 60 -8.29 -2.98 6.31
C GLY A 60 -8.29 -3.83 5.03
N CYS A 61 -7.63 -3.38 3.96
CA CYS A 61 -7.65 -4.04 2.67
C CYS A 61 -6.63 -5.17 2.55
N GLN A 62 -6.73 -5.96 1.47
CA GLN A 62 -5.78 -7.05 1.20
C GLN A 62 -4.37 -6.53 0.95
N LEU A 63 -4.25 -5.37 0.29
CA LEU A 63 -2.94 -4.74 0.04
C LEU A 63 -2.25 -4.30 1.33
N GLU A 64 -2.98 -3.84 2.35
CA GLU A 64 -2.43 -3.49 3.66
C GLU A 64 -1.88 -4.73 4.35
N ALA A 65 -2.66 -5.81 4.41
CA ALA A 65 -2.21 -7.08 4.96
C ALA A 65 -0.94 -7.59 4.27
N ALA A 66 -0.89 -7.56 2.93
CA ALA A 66 0.29 -7.97 2.17
C ALA A 66 1.53 -7.12 2.48
N CYS A 67 1.37 -5.80 2.68
CA CYS A 67 2.48 -4.94 3.08
C CYS A 67 3.00 -5.29 4.48
N LEU A 68 2.10 -5.54 5.43
CA LEU A 68 2.46 -5.90 6.80
C LEU A 68 3.13 -7.28 6.87
N ASP A 69 2.62 -8.25 6.11
CA ASP A 69 3.21 -9.58 6.00
C ASP A 69 4.65 -9.50 5.48
N MET A 70 4.88 -8.75 4.38
CA MET A 70 6.23 -8.57 3.82
C MET A 70 7.21 -7.90 4.79
N ILE A 71 6.74 -6.93 5.59
CA ILE A 71 7.55 -6.29 6.63
C ILE A 71 7.90 -7.29 7.75
N SER A 72 6.93 -8.13 8.14
CA SER A 72 7.08 -9.12 9.21
C SER A 72 8.01 -10.27 8.81
N GLU A 73 7.88 -10.79 7.58
CA GLU A 73 8.69 -11.90 7.06
C GLU A 73 10.19 -11.57 7.04
N ASN A 74 10.53 -10.28 6.84
CA ASN A 74 11.92 -9.83 6.87
C ASN A 74 12.41 -9.39 8.26
N ASN A 75 11.75 -9.83 9.35
CA ASN A 75 12.07 -9.48 10.74
C ASN A 75 12.22 -7.97 10.96
N CYS A 76 11.44 -7.15 10.26
CA CYS A 76 11.56 -5.69 10.31
C CYS A 76 12.97 -5.15 9.98
N LYS A 77 13.85 -5.94 9.34
CA LYS A 77 15.19 -5.48 8.94
C LYS A 77 15.11 -4.30 7.99
N MET A 78 14.16 -4.33 7.07
CA MET A 78 13.92 -3.24 6.11
C MET A 78 13.55 -1.93 6.81
N LEU A 79 12.80 -1.99 7.91
CA LEU A 79 12.50 -0.82 8.74
C LEU A 79 13.77 -0.22 9.39
N LYS A 80 14.75 -1.07 9.75
CA LYS A 80 16.02 -0.63 10.33
C LYS A 80 16.96 -0.04 9.27
N GLU A 81 17.00 -0.65 8.09
CA GLU A 81 17.85 -0.20 6.97
C GLU A 81 17.33 1.10 6.36
N ARG A 82 16.00 1.28 6.31
CA ARG A 82 15.31 2.46 5.76
C ARG A 82 14.77 3.39 6.83
N LYS A 83 15.48 3.51 7.96
CA LYS A 83 15.01 4.26 9.13
C LYS A 83 14.70 5.73 8.84
N GLU A 84 15.48 6.38 7.99
CA GLU A 84 15.25 7.81 7.66
C GLU A 84 14.07 8.01 6.70
N GLU A 85 13.87 7.09 5.74
CA GLU A 85 12.67 7.05 4.91
C GLU A 85 11.42 6.79 5.76
N LEU A 86 11.52 5.82 6.67
CA LEU A 86 10.46 5.50 7.63
C LEU A 86 10.09 6.71 8.50
N LYS A 87 11.07 7.47 8.98
CA LYS A 87 10.83 8.71 9.73
C LYS A 87 10.03 9.72 8.92
N GLN A 88 10.44 9.98 7.67
CA GLN A 88 9.74 10.94 6.81
C GLN A 88 8.29 10.50 6.55
N ILE A 89 8.08 9.22 6.27
CA ILE A 89 6.74 8.67 6.06
C ILE A 89 5.91 8.74 7.35
N VAL A 90 6.50 8.44 8.51
CA VAL A 90 5.86 8.53 9.83
C VAL A 90 5.48 9.96 10.20
N GLU A 91 6.34 10.94 9.92
CA GLU A 91 6.03 12.36 10.11
C GLU A 91 4.83 12.80 9.26
N GLN A 92 4.68 12.22 8.07
CA GLN A 92 3.57 12.49 7.16
C GLN A 92 2.32 11.64 7.47
N ASN A 93 2.47 10.48 8.13
CA ASN A 93 1.40 9.52 8.40
C ASN A 93 1.48 8.98 9.84
N THR A 94 0.84 9.69 10.77
CA THR A 94 0.81 9.32 12.20
C THR A 94 0.12 7.99 12.47
N GLU A 95 -0.85 7.58 11.65
CA GLU A 95 -1.50 6.26 11.76
C GLU A 95 -0.54 5.10 11.45
N LEU A 96 0.39 5.29 10.51
CA LEU A 96 1.45 4.31 10.20
C LEU A 96 2.30 4.02 11.43
N THR A 97 2.56 5.04 12.25
CA THR A 97 3.33 4.90 13.49
C THR A 97 2.66 3.93 14.45
N LYS A 98 1.33 4.03 14.63
CA LYS A 98 0.58 3.17 15.55
C LYS A 98 0.64 1.72 15.11
N VAL A 99 0.42 1.47 13.81
CA VAL A 99 0.45 0.11 13.25
C VAL A 99 1.83 -0.52 13.37
N LEU A 100 2.89 0.23 13.04
CA LEU A 100 4.27 -0.25 13.17
C LEU A 100 4.68 -0.50 14.61
N MET A 101 4.24 0.34 15.55
CA MET A 101 4.47 0.10 16.99
C MET A 101 3.79 -1.19 17.46
N CYS A 102 2.57 -1.48 17.00
CA CYS A 102 1.91 -2.75 17.30
C CYS A 102 2.67 -3.95 16.71
N LEU A 103 3.18 -3.82 15.48
CA LEU A 103 3.92 -4.88 14.79
C LEU A 103 5.28 -5.18 15.45
N LEU A 104 5.98 -4.17 15.93
CA LEU A 104 7.28 -4.30 16.60
C LEU A 104 7.17 -4.72 18.08
N ALA A 105 5.98 -4.61 18.67
CA ALA A 105 5.71 -5.06 20.04
C ALA A 105 5.27 -6.53 20.11
N SER A 106 5.04 -7.17 18.96
CA SER A 106 4.64 -8.57 18.81
C SER A 106 5.86 -9.48 18.62
#